data_AF-A0A8T3Q7Q0-F1
#
_entry.id   AF-A0A8T3Q7Q0-F1
#
_cell.length_a   1.000
_cell.length_b   1.000
_cell.length_c   1.000
_cell.angle_alpha   90.00
_cell.angle_beta   90.00
_cell.angle_gamma   90.00
#
_symmetry.space_group_name_H-M   'P 1'
#
loop_
_entity.id
_entity.type
_entity.pdbx_description
1 polymer ?
#
loop_
_entity_poly.entity_id
_entity_poly.type
_entity_poly.pdbx_seq_one_letter_code
_entity_poly.pdbx_strand_id
1 'polypeptide(L)'
;MNIFITCEHGGNEIPLEFDYLFENAHSILLSHEGWDIGALQLANAFFAIADFDIYSTVSRLVVDLNRSPHHPKLFSSFTQPLTKQEKTHILAQYYYPYRTTVLNAIGDKISRNEKVVHLSVHSFTSVLNEKERQTDIGLLYDPQRNDEKILCDAWRREINLLQPDFRVRFNYPYLGKADGFVTFLRKQFSPAHYIGLEIEVNQKIMQNEFKYQIIEPLLLKSFAAALASFKTIQR
;
A
#
# COMPACT_ATOMS: atom_id res chain seq x y z
N MET A 1 -16.82 10.30 7.11
CA MET A 1 -15.71 9.32 7.05
C MET A 1 -15.11 9.48 5.68
N ASN A 2 -13.83 9.83 5.61
CA ASN A 2 -13.12 10.10 4.37
C ASN A 2 -12.29 8.88 3.98
N ILE A 3 -12.29 8.51 2.71
CA ILE A 3 -11.55 7.38 2.14
C ILE A 3 -10.28 7.93 1.49
N PHE A 4 -9.14 7.48 2.00
CA PHE A 4 -7.82 7.84 1.49
C PHE A 4 -7.19 6.61 0.84
N ILE A 5 -6.74 6.72 -0.41
CA ILE A 5 -6.08 5.62 -1.11
C ILE A 5 -4.65 6.03 -1.43
N THR A 6 -3.68 5.18 -1.12
CA THR A 6 -2.27 5.43 -1.45
C THR A 6 -1.66 4.24 -2.19
N CYS A 7 -0.66 4.51 -3.03
CA CYS A 7 0.13 3.47 -3.68
C CYS A 7 1.61 3.88 -3.76
N GLU A 8 2.38 3.43 -2.77
CA GLU A 8 3.78 3.80 -2.58
C GLU A 8 4.71 3.18 -3.64
N HIS A 9 4.37 1.99 -4.15
CA HIS A 9 5.23 1.18 -5.03
C HIS A 9 4.60 1.00 -6.41
N GLY A 10 3.94 2.04 -6.91
CA GLY A 10 3.10 1.98 -8.11
C GLY A 10 3.83 1.90 -9.45
N GLY A 11 5.13 2.16 -9.49
CA GLY A 11 5.94 2.08 -10.70
C GLY A 11 7.41 1.82 -10.40
N ASN A 12 8.16 1.58 -11.48
CA ASN A 12 9.59 1.29 -11.47
C ASN A 12 10.42 2.33 -12.24
N GLU A 13 9.91 3.56 -12.38
CA GLU A 13 10.61 4.63 -13.07
C GLU A 13 11.85 5.06 -12.29
N ILE A 14 12.96 5.26 -13.02
CA ILE A 14 14.19 5.83 -12.48
C ILE A 14 14.28 7.27 -12.98
N PRO A 15 14.36 8.27 -12.07
CA PRO A 15 14.62 9.64 -12.46
C PRO A 15 15.91 9.75 -13.29
N LEU A 16 15.90 10.58 -14.33
CA LEU A 16 17.01 10.70 -15.28
C LEU A 16 18.34 10.99 -14.60
N GLU A 17 18.34 11.75 -13.51
CA GLU A 17 19.54 12.07 -12.75
C GLU A 17 20.18 10.87 -12.04
N PHE A 18 19.48 9.74 -11.93
CA PHE A 18 19.98 8.50 -11.32
C PHE A 18 20.10 7.34 -12.30
N ASP A 19 19.76 7.52 -13.58
CA ASP A 19 19.74 6.45 -14.59
C ASP A 19 21.09 5.69 -14.67
N TYR A 20 22.20 6.42 -14.53
CA TYR A 20 23.57 5.87 -14.50
C TYR A 20 23.81 4.83 -13.39
N LEU A 21 23.03 4.84 -12.30
CA LEU A 21 23.14 3.85 -11.22
C LEU A 21 22.47 2.51 -11.58
N PHE A 22 21.61 2.50 -12.60
CA PHE A 22 20.72 1.39 -12.93
C PHE A 22 20.99 0.77 -14.32
N GLU A 23 22.09 1.13 -14.99
CA GLU A 23 22.45 0.64 -16.34
C GLU A 23 22.40 -0.90 -16.44
N ASN A 24 22.79 -1.60 -15.37
CA ASN A 24 22.81 -3.08 -15.30
C ASN A 24 21.67 -3.66 -14.45
N ALA A 25 20.65 -2.87 -14.12
CA ALA A 25 19.58 -3.24 -13.20
C ALA A 25 18.25 -3.59 -13.88
N HIS A 26 18.21 -3.64 -15.21
CA HIS A 26 16.96 -3.78 -15.98
C HIS A 26 16.09 -4.95 -15.53
N SER A 27 16.67 -6.13 -15.32
CA SER A 27 15.93 -7.31 -14.84
C SER A 27 15.35 -7.13 -13.43
N ILE A 28 16.08 -6.45 -12.54
CA ILE A 28 15.65 -6.18 -11.16
C ILE A 28 14.54 -5.13 -11.16
N LEU A 29 14.66 -4.09 -11.98
CA LEU A 29 13.64 -3.04 -12.16
C LEU A 29 12.31 -3.59 -12.67
N LEU A 30 12.35 -4.56 -13.58
CA LEU A 30 11.15 -5.23 -14.10
C LEU A 30 10.58 -6.29 -13.13
N SER A 31 11.29 -6.58 -12.04
CA SER A 31 10.86 -7.55 -11.03
C SER A 31 10.12 -6.91 -9.87
N HIS A 32 9.60 -7.76 -8.97
CA HIS A 32 8.97 -7.35 -7.71
C HIS A 32 9.89 -6.57 -6.75
N GLU A 33 11.21 -6.54 -7.00
CA GLU A 33 12.14 -5.69 -6.24
C GLU A 33 12.05 -4.22 -6.66
N GLY A 34 11.73 -3.96 -7.93
CA GLY A 34 11.62 -2.61 -8.49
C GLY A 34 10.34 -1.88 -8.08
N TRP A 35 9.24 -2.62 -7.95
CA TRP A 35 7.89 -2.09 -7.75
C TRP A 35 6.89 -3.22 -7.45
N ASP A 36 5.66 -2.83 -7.12
CA ASP A 36 4.57 -3.76 -6.86
C ASP A 36 3.73 -3.93 -8.15
N ILE A 37 4.02 -5.00 -8.90
CA ILE A 37 3.39 -5.26 -10.21
C ILE A 37 1.86 -5.26 -10.13
N GLY A 38 1.24 -4.31 -10.84
CA GLY A 38 -0.21 -4.13 -10.92
C GLY A 38 -0.84 -3.39 -9.73
N ALA A 39 -0.10 -3.05 -8.68
CA ALA A 39 -0.65 -2.35 -7.52
C ALA A 39 -1.28 -0.99 -7.90
N LEU A 40 -0.61 -0.22 -8.77
CA LEU A 40 -1.16 1.06 -9.26
C LEU A 40 -2.41 0.85 -10.11
N GLN A 41 -2.46 -0.22 -10.91
CA GLN A 41 -3.65 -0.55 -11.70
C GLN A 41 -4.86 -0.79 -10.76
N LEU A 42 -4.65 -1.55 -9.68
CA LEU A 42 -5.68 -1.75 -8.65
C LEU A 42 -6.01 -0.46 -7.89
N ALA A 43 -5.01 0.34 -7.54
CA ALA A 43 -5.21 1.61 -6.83
C ALA A 43 -6.07 2.58 -7.63
N ASN A 44 -5.83 2.69 -8.95
CA ASN A 44 -6.65 3.49 -9.86
C ASN A 44 -8.13 3.11 -9.82
N ALA A 45 -8.45 1.82 -9.68
CA ALA A 45 -9.84 1.37 -9.53
C ALA A 45 -10.45 1.89 -8.21
N PHE A 46 -9.68 1.92 -7.12
CA PHE A 46 -10.09 2.48 -5.83
C PHE A 46 -10.20 4.00 -5.81
N PHE A 47 -9.47 4.73 -6.68
CA PHE A 47 -9.55 6.20 -6.74
C PHE A 47 -10.96 6.69 -7.09
N ALA A 48 -11.75 5.89 -7.81
CA ALA A 48 -13.14 6.21 -8.12
C ALA A 48 -14.04 6.40 -6.88
N ILE A 49 -13.64 5.89 -5.71
CA ILE A 49 -14.36 6.04 -4.44
C ILE A 49 -13.55 6.81 -3.37
N ALA A 50 -12.41 7.38 -3.74
CA ALA A 50 -11.52 8.07 -2.83
C ALA A 50 -11.95 9.54 -2.63
N ASP A 51 -11.84 10.03 -1.40
CA ASP A 51 -11.91 11.46 -1.09
C ASP A 51 -10.52 12.13 -1.23
N PHE A 52 -9.47 11.32 -1.23
CA PHE A 52 -8.08 11.71 -1.48
C PHE A 52 -7.30 10.49 -2.00
N ASP A 53 -6.50 10.71 -3.04
CA ASP A 53 -5.61 9.70 -3.59
C ASP A 53 -4.23 10.26 -3.94
N ILE A 54 -3.22 9.40 -3.85
CA ILE A 54 -1.86 9.68 -4.34
C ILE A 54 -1.13 8.37 -4.64
N TYR A 55 -0.24 8.41 -5.63
CA TYR A 55 0.64 7.30 -5.97
C TYR A 55 2.03 7.80 -6.33
N SER A 56 2.99 6.87 -6.38
CA SER A 56 4.34 7.11 -6.92
C SER A 56 4.63 6.12 -8.03
N THR A 57 5.21 6.61 -9.13
CA THR A 57 5.77 5.78 -10.20
C THR A 57 7.29 5.59 -10.07
N VAL A 58 7.95 6.35 -9.18
CA VAL A 58 9.38 6.19 -8.90
C VAL A 58 9.62 4.86 -8.22
N SER A 59 10.59 4.10 -8.74
CA SER A 59 10.97 2.80 -8.19
C SER A 59 11.35 2.91 -6.72
N ARG A 60 10.87 1.94 -5.92
CA ARG A 60 11.31 1.76 -4.53
C ARG A 60 12.82 1.53 -4.40
N LEU A 61 13.51 1.17 -5.50
CA LEU A 61 14.96 1.02 -5.52
C LEU A 61 15.69 2.37 -5.47
N VAL A 62 15.06 3.47 -5.86
CA VAL A 62 15.61 4.82 -5.64
C VAL A 62 15.52 5.14 -4.16
N VAL A 63 14.29 5.14 -3.63
CA VAL A 63 13.96 5.29 -2.22
C VAL A 63 12.62 4.64 -1.91
N ASP A 64 12.55 3.87 -0.82
CA ASP A 64 11.32 3.19 -0.42
C ASP A 64 10.42 4.12 0.40
N LEU A 65 9.33 4.59 -0.22
CA LEU A 65 8.33 5.47 0.41
C LEU A 65 7.61 4.80 1.60
N ASN A 66 7.58 3.47 1.64
CA ASN A 66 6.96 2.64 2.68
C ASN A 66 7.97 2.18 3.75
N ARG A 67 9.08 2.91 3.95
CA ARG A 67 10.03 2.69 5.06
C ARG A 67 10.25 3.96 5.86
N SER A 68 10.74 3.84 7.10
CA SER A 68 11.16 5.01 7.88
C SER A 68 12.56 5.52 7.47
N PRO A 69 12.90 6.79 7.77
CA PRO A 69 14.18 7.40 7.35
C PRO A 69 15.45 6.69 7.86
N HIS A 70 15.33 5.88 8.92
CA HIS A 70 16.43 5.14 9.52
C HIS A 70 16.41 3.65 9.17
N HIS A 71 15.45 3.21 8.36
CA HIS A 71 15.35 1.81 7.98
C HIS A 71 16.54 1.42 7.07
N PRO A 72 17.22 0.29 7.31
CA PRO A 72 18.41 -0.10 6.53
C PRO A 72 18.12 -0.35 5.04
N LYS A 73 16.86 -0.63 4.70
CA LYS A 73 16.38 -0.81 3.32
C LYS A 73 15.62 0.40 2.75
N LEU A 74 15.78 1.59 3.35
CA LEU A 74 15.21 2.82 2.77
C LEU A 74 15.80 3.11 1.39
N PHE A 75 17.12 2.95 1.28
CA PHE A 75 17.86 3.00 0.01
C PHE A 75 18.22 1.56 -0.40
N SER A 76 18.13 1.25 -1.69
CA SER A 76 18.53 -0.06 -2.22
C SER A 76 20.05 -0.17 -2.31
N SER A 77 20.56 -1.33 -2.73
CA SER A 77 21.99 -1.49 -3.05
C SER A 77 22.50 -0.54 -4.14
N PHE A 78 21.62 -0.02 -5.01
CA PHE A 78 21.98 0.93 -6.07
C PHE A 78 22.17 2.34 -5.54
N THR A 79 21.33 2.78 -4.58
CA THR A 79 21.37 4.14 -4.03
C THR A 79 22.06 4.23 -2.66
N GLN A 80 22.34 3.10 -2.01
CA GLN A 80 23.09 3.05 -0.75
C GLN A 80 24.54 3.58 -0.88
N PRO A 81 25.29 3.38 -1.98
CA PRO A 81 26.63 3.94 -2.11
C PRO A 81 26.68 5.47 -2.26
N LEU A 82 25.54 6.11 -2.57
CA LEU A 82 25.48 7.57 -2.77
C LEU A 82 25.93 8.35 -1.52
N THR A 83 26.46 9.54 -1.77
CA THR A 83 26.87 10.48 -0.73
C THR A 83 25.67 10.91 0.11
N LYS A 84 25.93 11.46 1.30
CA LYS A 84 24.89 12.01 2.16
C LYS A 84 24.10 13.13 1.46
N GLN A 85 24.78 13.94 0.63
CA GLN A 85 24.15 15.05 -0.09
C GLN A 85 23.16 14.54 -1.13
N GLU A 86 23.55 13.57 -1.95
CA GLU A 86 22.66 12.93 -2.96
C GLU A 86 21.47 12.23 -2.29
N LYS A 87 21.69 11.51 -1.18
CA LYS A 87 20.58 10.90 -0.43
C LYS A 87 19.62 11.94 0.14
N THR A 88 20.15 13.07 0.63
CA THR A 88 19.33 14.18 1.13
C THR A 88 18.49 14.77 -0.01
N HIS A 89 19.08 14.89 -1.19
CA HIS A 89 18.38 15.33 -2.40
C HIS A 89 17.26 14.36 -2.78
N ILE A 90 17.53 13.04 -2.83
CA ILE A 90 16.50 12.01 -3.08
C ILE A 90 15.34 12.13 -2.08
N LEU A 91 15.65 12.29 -0.79
CA LEU A 91 14.61 12.40 0.23
C LEU A 91 13.76 13.66 0.03
N ALA A 92 14.39 14.79 -0.28
CA ALA A 92 13.72 16.05 -0.51
C ALA A 92 12.82 16.04 -1.75
N GLN A 93 13.22 15.34 -2.82
CA GLN A 93 12.47 15.30 -4.08
C GLN A 93 11.36 14.25 -4.08
N TYR A 94 11.61 13.07 -3.53
CA TYR A 94 10.71 11.91 -3.73
C TYR A 94 10.03 11.44 -2.44
N TYR A 95 10.77 11.41 -1.32
CA TYR A 95 10.27 10.80 -0.09
C TYR A 95 9.39 11.74 0.75
N TYR A 96 9.91 12.93 1.09
CA TYR A 96 9.20 13.87 1.95
C TYR A 96 7.94 14.46 1.29
N PRO A 97 7.94 14.84 -0.01
CA PRO A 97 6.75 15.38 -0.64
C PRO A 97 5.56 14.41 -0.62
N TYR A 98 5.80 13.13 -0.94
CA TYR A 98 4.77 12.10 -0.89
C TYR A 98 4.19 11.97 0.52
N ARG A 99 5.05 11.73 1.51
CA ARG A 99 4.60 11.44 2.88
C ARG A 99 3.98 12.65 3.58
N THR A 100 4.50 13.84 3.31
CA THR A 100 4.00 15.08 3.92
C THR A 100 2.64 15.45 3.33
N THR A 101 2.42 15.25 2.02
CA THR A 101 1.12 15.46 1.39
C THR A 101 0.03 14.60 2.03
N VAL A 102 0.29 13.29 2.19
CA VAL A 102 -0.67 12.38 2.84
C VAL A 102 -0.86 12.73 4.32
N LEU A 103 0.23 12.99 5.05
CA LEU A 103 0.17 13.36 6.47
C LEU A 103 -0.69 14.61 6.69
N ASN A 104 -0.47 15.66 5.89
CA ASN A 104 -1.21 16.92 5.99
C ASN A 104 -2.68 16.73 5.61
N ALA A 105 -2.97 16.03 4.52
CA ALA A 105 -4.34 15.79 4.08
C ALA A 105 -5.16 14.99 5.13
N ILE A 106 -4.55 14.01 5.78
CA ILE A 106 -5.18 13.29 6.91
C ILE A 106 -5.36 14.23 8.11
N GLY A 107 -4.32 14.99 8.45
CA GLY A 107 -4.34 15.95 9.55
C GLY A 107 -5.45 16.99 9.40
N ASP A 108 -5.67 17.49 8.19
CA ASP A 108 -6.73 18.46 7.87
C ASP A 108 -8.12 17.89 8.14
N LYS A 109 -8.39 16.64 7.74
CA LYS A 109 -9.67 15.97 8.02
C LYS A 109 -9.86 15.73 9.51
N ILE A 110 -8.83 15.25 10.19
CA ILE A 110 -8.90 14.95 11.63
C ILE A 110 -9.06 16.24 12.46
N SER A 111 -8.44 17.35 12.05
CA SER A 111 -8.61 18.65 12.72
C SER A 111 -10.05 19.17 12.67
N ARG A 112 -10.84 18.71 11.69
CA ARG A 112 -12.28 18.98 11.54
C ARG A 112 -13.17 17.92 12.23
N ASN A 113 -12.56 17.10 13.08
CA ASN A 113 -13.22 15.98 13.78
C ASN A 113 -13.79 14.91 12.84
N GLU A 114 -13.25 14.79 11.62
CA GLU A 114 -13.68 13.79 10.65
C GLU A 114 -12.81 12.52 10.74
N LYS A 115 -13.44 11.35 10.71
CA LYS A 115 -12.74 10.05 10.68
C LYS A 115 -12.19 9.76 9.28
N VAL A 116 -10.96 9.25 9.20
CA VAL A 116 -10.28 8.83 7.97
C VAL A 116 -10.09 7.31 7.97
N VAL A 117 -10.47 6.67 6.85
CA VAL A 117 -10.09 5.30 6.51
C VAL A 117 -9.07 5.39 5.39
N HIS A 118 -7.85 4.99 5.68
CA HIS A 118 -6.75 4.97 4.74
C HIS A 118 -6.47 3.52 4.31
N LEU A 119 -6.44 3.28 2.99
CA LEU A 119 -6.05 2.03 2.38
C LEU A 119 -4.81 2.25 1.51
N SER A 120 -3.69 1.68 1.92
CA SER A 120 -2.50 1.57 1.07
C SER A 120 -2.58 0.31 0.21
N VAL A 121 -2.37 0.44 -1.09
CA VAL A 121 -2.57 -0.61 -2.09
C VAL A 121 -1.23 -1.14 -2.57
N HIS A 122 -1.01 -2.43 -2.32
CA HIS A 122 0.22 -3.16 -2.60
C HIS A 122 -0.03 -4.48 -3.34
N SER A 123 1.04 -5.06 -3.86
CA SER A 123 1.03 -6.43 -4.38
C SER A 123 2.30 -7.16 -3.97
N PHE A 124 2.22 -8.48 -3.84
CA PHE A 124 3.35 -9.30 -3.42
C PHE A 124 3.69 -10.40 -4.42
N THR A 125 4.98 -10.68 -4.57
CA THR A 125 5.46 -11.79 -5.41
C THR A 125 4.85 -13.13 -4.97
N SER A 126 4.44 -13.92 -5.94
CA SER A 126 3.83 -15.25 -5.75
C SER A 126 4.84 -16.28 -5.22
N VAL A 127 6.13 -16.09 -5.48
CA VAL A 127 7.22 -16.98 -5.03
C VAL A 127 8.28 -16.13 -4.34
N LEU A 128 8.63 -16.49 -3.11
CA LEU A 128 9.76 -15.88 -2.40
C LEU A 128 10.65 -16.99 -1.87
N ASN A 129 11.96 -16.91 -2.13
CA ASN A 129 12.95 -17.92 -1.72
C ASN A 129 12.49 -19.34 -2.13
N GLU A 130 12.07 -19.49 -3.39
CA GLU A 130 11.57 -20.74 -4.00
C GLU A 130 10.29 -21.31 -3.36
N LYS A 131 9.65 -20.59 -2.42
CA LYS A 131 8.41 -21.00 -1.79
C LYS A 131 7.22 -20.25 -2.36
N GLU A 132 6.27 -21.00 -2.90
CA GLU A 132 5.01 -20.45 -3.39
C GLU A 132 4.12 -19.97 -2.23
N ARG A 133 3.58 -18.76 -2.40
CA ARG A 133 2.61 -18.15 -1.49
C ARG A 133 1.21 -18.42 -2.02
N GLN A 134 0.51 -19.28 -1.30
CA GLN A 134 -0.82 -19.76 -1.66
C GLN A 134 -1.95 -18.75 -1.43
N THR A 135 -1.68 -17.65 -0.72
CA THR A 135 -2.64 -16.56 -0.46
C THR A 135 -2.89 -15.75 -1.72
N ASP A 136 -4.12 -15.33 -1.92
CA ASP A 136 -4.51 -14.49 -3.05
C ASP A 136 -4.63 -13.01 -2.63
N ILE A 137 -5.24 -12.77 -1.46
CA ILE A 137 -5.47 -11.42 -0.91
C ILE A 137 -5.01 -11.40 0.56
N GLY A 138 -4.12 -10.47 0.88
CA GLY A 138 -3.73 -10.10 2.24
C GLY A 138 -4.44 -8.83 2.68
N LEU A 139 -5.14 -8.88 3.82
CA LEU A 139 -5.66 -7.69 4.48
C LEU A 139 -4.82 -7.41 5.71
N LEU A 140 -4.04 -6.34 5.66
CA LEU A 140 -3.05 -5.98 6.66
C LEU A 140 -3.56 -4.87 7.56
N TYR A 141 -3.40 -5.04 8.87
CA TYR A 141 -3.82 -4.08 9.88
C TYR A 141 -3.05 -4.28 11.18
N ASP A 142 -3.14 -3.33 12.12
CA ASP A 142 -2.65 -3.53 13.47
C ASP A 142 -3.69 -4.26 14.33
N PRO A 143 -3.44 -5.50 14.82
CA PRO A 143 -4.39 -6.24 15.64
C PRO A 143 -4.75 -5.57 16.97
N GLN A 144 -3.97 -4.58 17.43
CA GLN A 144 -4.28 -3.79 18.62
C GLN A 144 -5.31 -2.68 18.35
N ARG A 145 -5.66 -2.41 17.08
CA ARG A 145 -6.63 -1.40 16.69
C ARG A 145 -7.96 -2.04 16.30
N ASN A 146 -8.93 -1.93 17.20
CA ASN A 146 -10.21 -2.63 17.07
C ASN A 146 -11.00 -2.22 15.82
N ASP A 147 -11.02 -0.93 15.46
CA ASP A 147 -11.72 -0.45 14.27
C ASP A 147 -11.11 -1.00 12.97
N GLU A 148 -9.78 -1.11 12.89
CA GLU A 148 -9.08 -1.73 11.76
C GLU A 148 -9.45 -3.22 11.65
N LYS A 149 -9.45 -3.94 12.78
CA LYS A 149 -9.86 -5.34 12.84
C LYS A 149 -11.30 -5.54 12.37
N ILE A 150 -12.25 -4.77 12.89
CA ILE A 150 -13.68 -4.88 12.54
C ILE A 150 -13.87 -4.65 11.04
N LEU A 151 -13.22 -3.62 10.48
CA LEU A 151 -13.33 -3.33 9.06
C LEU A 151 -12.72 -4.44 8.18
N CYS A 152 -11.55 -4.97 8.54
CA CYS A 152 -10.96 -6.11 7.84
C CYS A 152 -11.81 -7.39 7.95
N ASP A 153 -12.41 -7.65 9.11
CA ASP A 153 -13.34 -8.77 9.30
C ASP A 153 -14.60 -8.63 8.43
N ALA A 154 -15.19 -7.43 8.38
CA ALA A 154 -16.29 -7.13 7.49
C ALA A 154 -15.90 -7.31 6.02
N TRP A 155 -14.73 -6.79 5.62
CA TRP A 155 -14.28 -6.87 4.22
C TRP A 155 -14.02 -8.30 3.77
N ARG A 156 -13.31 -9.10 4.58
CA ARG A 156 -13.10 -10.52 4.29
C ARG A 156 -14.43 -11.26 4.16
N ARG A 157 -15.42 -10.97 5.02
CA ARG A 157 -16.76 -11.58 4.94
C ARG A 157 -17.42 -11.24 3.60
N GLU A 158 -17.39 -9.99 3.17
CA GLU A 158 -17.96 -9.57 1.88
C GLU A 158 -17.23 -10.22 0.69
N ILE A 159 -15.90 -10.33 0.74
CA ILE A 159 -15.13 -11.06 -0.29
C ILE A 159 -15.58 -12.52 -0.37
N ASN A 160 -15.60 -13.22 0.76
CA ASN A 160 -15.95 -14.64 0.82
C ASN A 160 -17.41 -14.90 0.39
N LEU A 161 -18.33 -13.96 0.63
CA LEU A 161 -19.71 -14.05 0.18
C LEU A 161 -19.83 -13.92 -1.35
N LEU A 162 -19.04 -13.04 -1.97
CA LEU A 162 -19.09 -12.77 -3.40
C LEU A 162 -18.27 -13.77 -4.22
N GLN A 163 -17.10 -14.18 -3.72
CA GLN A 163 -16.14 -15.08 -4.37
C GLN A 163 -15.41 -15.93 -3.32
N PRO A 164 -15.98 -17.07 -2.89
CA PRO A 164 -15.41 -17.91 -1.82
C PRO A 164 -14.10 -18.61 -2.21
N ASP A 165 -13.77 -18.67 -3.50
CA ASP A 165 -12.57 -19.37 -4.00
C ASP A 165 -11.27 -18.59 -3.76
N PHE A 166 -11.35 -17.28 -3.52
CA PHE A 166 -10.17 -16.47 -3.20
C PHE A 166 -9.70 -16.72 -1.77
N ARG A 167 -8.42 -17.02 -1.62
CA ARG A 167 -7.79 -17.25 -0.31
C ARG A 167 -7.41 -15.92 0.32
N VAL A 168 -8.32 -15.39 1.14
CA VAL A 168 -8.10 -14.15 1.91
C VAL A 168 -7.47 -14.46 3.27
N ARG A 169 -6.38 -13.77 3.61
CA ARG A 169 -5.73 -13.89 4.93
C ARG A 169 -5.49 -12.55 5.56
N PHE A 170 -5.54 -12.52 6.89
CA PHE A 170 -5.08 -11.37 7.65
C PHE A 170 -3.60 -11.43 7.89
N ASN A 171 -2.94 -10.27 7.81
CA ASN A 171 -1.55 -10.11 8.21
C ASN A 171 -0.63 -11.20 7.60
N TYR A 172 -0.83 -11.41 6.30
CA TYR A 172 0.01 -12.24 5.44
C TYR A 172 0.09 -11.60 4.05
N PRO A 173 1.26 -11.57 3.39
CA PRO A 173 2.54 -12.15 3.81
C PRO A 173 3.29 -11.32 4.85
N TYR A 174 2.81 -10.13 5.19
CA TYR A 174 3.41 -9.22 6.15
C TYR A 174 2.52 -9.03 7.39
N LEU A 175 3.07 -8.56 8.49
CA LEU A 175 2.35 -8.49 9.77
C LEU A 175 1.34 -7.33 9.88
N GLY A 176 1.28 -6.42 8.91
CA GLY A 176 0.44 -5.22 8.93
C GLY A 176 0.78 -4.16 9.99
N LYS A 177 1.80 -4.43 10.82
CA LYS A 177 2.33 -3.55 11.86
C LYS A 177 3.85 -3.37 11.82
N ALA A 178 4.48 -3.86 10.75
CA ALA A 178 5.91 -3.68 10.53
C ALA A 178 6.24 -2.21 10.22
N ASP A 179 7.53 -1.87 10.14
CA ASP A 179 7.96 -0.55 9.65
C ASP A 179 7.35 -0.28 8.27
N GLY A 180 6.58 0.79 8.17
CA GLY A 180 5.70 1.08 7.06
C GLY A 180 5.08 2.47 7.20
N PHE A 181 4.59 3.04 6.11
CA PHE A 181 3.97 4.35 6.11
C PHE A 181 2.65 4.34 6.88
N VAL A 182 1.82 3.31 6.69
CA VAL A 182 0.59 3.13 7.50
C VAL A 182 0.93 3.06 8.99
N THR A 183 1.92 2.26 9.40
CA THR A 183 2.40 2.18 10.78
C THR A 183 2.91 3.53 11.31
N PHE A 184 3.60 4.32 10.48
CA PHE A 184 4.00 5.68 10.85
C PHE A 184 2.78 6.58 11.12
N LEU A 185 1.78 6.57 10.23
CA LEU A 185 0.55 7.36 10.38
C LEU A 185 -0.26 6.96 11.61
N ARG A 186 -0.28 5.66 11.97
CA ARG A 186 -0.89 5.18 13.24
C ARG A 186 -0.27 5.81 14.48
N LYS A 187 1.00 6.24 14.42
CA LYS A 187 1.69 6.95 15.52
C LYS A 187 1.38 8.46 15.53
N GLN A 188 0.95 9.02 14.40
CA GLN A 188 0.61 10.44 14.29
C GLN A 188 -0.84 10.72 14.72
N PHE A 189 -1.74 9.75 14.54
CA PHE A 189 -3.17 9.95 14.72
C PHE A 189 -3.81 8.92 15.63
N SER A 190 -4.72 9.40 16.49
CA SER A 190 -5.49 8.56 17.41
C SER A 190 -6.31 7.48 16.67
N PRO A 191 -6.43 6.26 17.22
CA PRO A 191 -7.27 5.21 16.64
C PRO A 191 -8.76 5.60 16.57
N ALA A 192 -9.19 6.62 17.31
CA ALA A 192 -10.56 7.14 17.22
C ALA A 192 -10.85 7.87 15.90
N HIS A 193 -9.82 8.39 15.21
CA HIS A 193 -9.98 9.21 14.01
C HIS A 193 -9.25 8.65 12.78
N TYR A 194 -8.28 7.76 12.94
CA TYR A 194 -7.51 7.18 11.84
C TYR A 194 -7.52 5.65 11.87
N ILE A 195 -8.08 5.07 10.82
CA ILE A 195 -8.08 3.63 10.52
C ILE A 195 -7.14 3.42 9.34
N GLY A 196 -6.00 2.76 9.56
CA GLY A 196 -5.02 2.48 8.52
C GLY A 196 -5.02 1.01 8.14
N LEU A 197 -5.25 0.69 6.87
CA LEU A 197 -5.22 -0.65 6.32
C LEU A 197 -4.22 -0.72 5.16
N GLU A 198 -3.68 -1.90 4.89
CA GLU A 198 -3.00 -2.19 3.63
C GLU A 198 -3.67 -3.40 2.97
N ILE A 199 -3.82 -3.37 1.65
CA ILE A 199 -4.22 -4.54 0.85
C ILE A 199 -3.03 -5.03 0.05
N GLU A 200 -2.83 -6.35 0.07
CA GLU A 200 -1.76 -7.05 -0.63
C GLU A 200 -2.39 -8.06 -1.59
N VAL A 201 -2.27 -7.85 -2.90
CA VAL A 201 -2.77 -8.81 -3.89
C VAL A 201 -1.63 -9.61 -4.51
N ASN A 202 -1.80 -10.92 -4.66
CA ASN A 202 -0.79 -11.78 -5.23
C ASN A 202 -0.52 -11.41 -6.70
N GLN A 203 0.74 -11.14 -7.06
CA GLN A 203 1.11 -10.72 -8.41
C GLN A 203 0.72 -11.71 -9.51
N LYS A 204 0.57 -13.02 -9.19
CA LYS A 204 0.06 -14.01 -10.16
C LYS A 204 -1.37 -13.69 -10.65
N ILE A 205 -2.15 -12.97 -9.85
CA ILE A 205 -3.49 -12.51 -10.19
C ILE A 205 -3.39 -11.22 -11.00
N MET A 206 -2.56 -10.28 -10.54
CA MET A 206 -2.33 -8.99 -11.18
C MET A 206 -1.79 -9.14 -12.61
N GLN A 207 -0.97 -10.16 -12.85
CA GLN A 207 -0.38 -10.46 -14.16
C GLN A 207 -1.29 -11.32 -15.06
N ASN A 208 -2.46 -11.75 -14.58
CA ASN A 208 -3.41 -12.53 -15.34
C ASN A 208 -4.67 -11.73 -15.58
N GLU A 209 -4.86 -11.26 -16.82
CA GLU A 209 -5.96 -10.37 -17.21
C GLU A 209 -7.34 -10.91 -16.81
N PHE A 210 -7.62 -12.20 -17.06
CA PHE A 210 -8.90 -12.81 -16.69
C PHE A 210 -9.13 -12.80 -15.18
N LYS A 211 -8.11 -13.12 -14.38
CA LYS A 211 -8.24 -13.07 -12.91
C LYS A 211 -8.36 -11.63 -12.41
N TYR A 212 -7.67 -10.69 -13.05
CA TYR A 212 -7.75 -9.28 -12.71
C TYR A 212 -9.16 -8.70 -12.94
N GLN A 213 -9.78 -9.00 -14.09
CA GLN A 213 -11.15 -8.61 -14.41
C GLN A 213 -12.20 -9.13 -13.40
N ILE A 214 -11.88 -10.20 -12.67
CA ILE A 214 -12.73 -10.74 -11.60
C ILE A 214 -12.43 -10.04 -10.26
N ILE A 215 -11.14 -9.91 -9.90
CA ILE A 215 -10.74 -9.43 -8.57
C ILE A 215 -10.96 -7.93 -8.38
N GLU A 216 -10.79 -7.12 -9.42
CA GLU A 216 -10.95 -5.67 -9.35
C GLU A 216 -12.37 -5.26 -8.91
N PRO A 217 -13.45 -5.63 -9.63
CA PRO A 217 -14.81 -5.28 -9.21
C PRO A 217 -15.21 -5.97 -7.90
N LEU A 218 -14.69 -7.17 -7.61
CA LEU A 218 -14.89 -7.85 -6.34
C LEU A 218 -14.37 -7.01 -5.17
N LEU A 219 -13.13 -6.54 -5.24
CA LEU A 219 -12.50 -5.79 -4.17
C LEU A 219 -13.20 -4.44 -3.95
N LEU A 220 -13.57 -3.73 -5.02
CA LEU A 220 -14.34 -2.48 -4.91
C LEU A 220 -15.70 -2.69 -4.24
N LYS A 221 -16.48 -3.65 -4.74
CA LYS A 221 -17.83 -3.93 -4.24
C LYS A 221 -17.79 -4.40 -2.78
N SER A 222 -16.89 -5.32 -2.47
CA SER A 222 -16.74 -5.86 -1.11
C SER A 222 -16.24 -4.81 -0.12
N PHE A 223 -15.32 -3.93 -0.53
CA PHE A 223 -14.84 -2.85 0.33
C PHE A 223 -15.95 -1.83 0.61
N ALA A 224 -16.70 -1.41 -0.40
CA ALA A 224 -17.83 -0.50 -0.23
C ALA A 224 -18.90 -1.08 0.73
N ALA A 225 -19.23 -2.36 0.60
CA ALA A 225 -20.15 -3.06 1.50
C ALA A 225 -19.61 -3.17 2.94
N ALA A 226 -18.30 -3.40 3.10
CA ALA A 226 -17.65 -3.43 4.40
C ALA A 226 -17.68 -2.06 5.09
N LEU A 227 -17.39 -0.98 4.35
CA LEU A 227 -17.47 0.39 4.86
C LEU A 227 -18.91 0.76 5.27
N ALA A 228 -19.91 0.35 4.50
CA ALA A 228 -21.31 0.57 4.84
C ALA A 228 -21.69 -0.16 6.14
N SER A 229 -21.30 -1.44 6.27
CA SER A 229 -21.52 -2.24 7.48
C SER A 229 -20.82 -1.61 8.70
N PHE A 230 -19.58 -1.15 8.53
CA PHE A 230 -18.79 -0.53 9.59
C PHE A 230 -19.44 0.77 10.10
N LYS A 231 -19.97 1.62 9.22
CA LYS A 231 -20.68 2.85 9.60
C LYS A 231 -21.91 2.56 10.46
N THR A 232 -22.61 1.44 10.23
CA THR A 232 -23.78 1.05 11.03
C THR A 232 -23.40 0.59 12.43
N ILE A 233 -22.27 -0.11 12.59
CA ILE A 233 -21.77 -0.58 13.89
C ILE A 233 -21.32 0.58 14.79
N GLN A 234 -20.86 1.67 14.19
CA GLN A 234 -20.30 2.83 14.89
C GLN A 234 -21.35 3.89 15.29
N ARG A 235 -22.62 3.71 14.89
CA ARG A 235 -23.75 4.55 15.29
C ARG A 235 -24.46 3.95 16.49
#